data_AF-A0A1X3GJR0-F1
#
_entry.id   AF-A0A1X3GJR0-F1
#
_cell.length_a   1.000
_cell.length_b   1.000
_cell.length_c   1.000
_cell.angle_alpha   90.00
_cell.angle_beta   90.00
_cell.angle_gamma   90.00
#
_symmetry.space_group_name_H-M   'P 1'
#
loop_
_entity.id
_entity.type
_entity.pdbx_description
1 polymer ?
#
loop_
_entity_poly.entity_id
_entity_poly.type
_entity_poly.pdbx_seq_one_letter_code
_entity_poly.pdbx_strand_id
1 'polypeptide(L)'
;MKVIHGDGISAASLTAVVEQAHRQKMTVAVHVRDQQNIQEVIDAGVDSIEHGDGVTDRQLEEMRDKGIFFDITPLMREKVYSPAWLSAEFRGRRVPRDDWGRKTSAALVQKVLKSAVKFSAGSDMYLYFAGKTRGEASATMFTELSREGMPSVDIIRAVTVNAAEMLGWQDRIGTTNPASLRTSSR
;
A
#
# COMPACT_ATOMS: atom_id res chain seq x y z
N MET A 1 2.75 2.68 12.32
CA MET A 1 2.45 1.31 12.81
C MET A 1 1.76 0.54 11.70
N LYS A 2 2.02 -0.76 11.53
CA LYS A 2 1.29 -1.60 10.56
C LYS A 2 0.37 -2.58 11.30
N VAL A 3 -0.88 -2.68 10.88
CA VAL A 3 -1.91 -3.57 11.44
C VAL A 3 -2.45 -4.45 10.31
N ILE A 4 -2.91 -5.66 10.64
CA ILE A 4 -3.63 -6.53 9.72
C ILE A 4 -5.08 -6.55 10.18
N HIS A 5 -6.02 -6.16 9.31
CA HIS A 5 -7.46 -6.21 9.59
C HIS A 5 -8.13 -7.29 8.74
N GLY A 6 -9.07 -8.00 9.35
CA GLY A 6 -9.95 -8.98 8.71
C GLY A 6 -10.12 -10.29 9.46
N ASP A 7 -9.08 -10.78 10.14
CA ASP A 7 -9.17 -11.91 11.07
C ASP A 7 -8.43 -11.57 12.38
N GLY A 8 -9.16 -11.52 13.49
CA GLY A 8 -8.57 -11.45 14.85
C GLY A 8 -8.48 -10.06 15.50
N ILE A 9 -8.81 -8.98 14.78
CA ILE A 9 -8.96 -7.62 15.33
C ILE A 9 -10.38 -7.15 15.04
N SER A 10 -11.13 -6.76 16.08
CA SER A 10 -12.46 -6.17 15.89
C SER A 10 -12.36 -4.72 15.43
N ALA A 11 -13.39 -4.20 14.75
CA ALA A 11 -13.46 -2.78 14.37
C ALA A 11 -13.21 -1.85 15.57
N ALA A 12 -13.80 -2.15 16.74
CA ALA A 12 -13.56 -1.38 17.97
C ALA A 12 -12.09 -1.42 18.43
N SER A 13 -11.43 -2.57 18.30
CA SER A 13 -9.99 -2.69 18.62
C SER A 13 -9.14 -1.90 17.64
N LEU A 14 -9.50 -1.91 16.35
CA LEU A 14 -8.83 -1.11 15.33
C LEU A 14 -8.96 0.38 15.64
N THR A 15 -10.16 0.88 15.92
CA THR A 15 -10.39 2.28 16.33
C THR A 15 -9.54 2.63 17.55
N ALA A 16 -9.50 1.77 18.57
CA ALA A 16 -8.66 2.01 19.75
C ALA A 16 -7.16 2.09 19.42
N VAL A 17 -6.66 1.24 18.52
CA VAL A 17 -5.27 1.30 18.04
C VAL A 17 -5.00 2.61 17.31
N VAL A 18 -5.88 3.01 16.39
CA VAL A 18 -5.74 4.26 15.63
C VAL A 18 -5.70 5.45 16.57
N GLU A 19 -6.67 5.56 17.47
CA GLU A 19 -6.69 6.66 18.43
C GLU A 19 -5.44 6.72 19.32
N GLN A 20 -4.96 5.57 19.81
CA GLN A 20 -3.74 5.53 20.62
C GLN A 20 -2.51 5.92 19.80
N ALA A 21 -2.38 5.44 18.58
CA ALA A 21 -1.28 5.79 17.69
C ALA A 21 -1.27 7.30 17.38
N HIS A 22 -2.44 7.87 17.04
CA HIS A 22 -2.57 9.30 16.77
C HIS A 22 -2.30 10.16 18.02
N ARG A 23 -2.72 9.73 19.22
CA ARG A 23 -2.33 10.37 20.49
C ARG A 23 -0.80 10.43 20.68
N GLN A 24 -0.09 9.43 20.17
CA GLN A 24 1.38 9.37 20.16
C GLN A 24 2.01 10.00 18.91
N LYS A 25 1.23 10.67 18.06
CA LYS A 25 1.68 11.27 16.78
C LYS A 25 2.32 10.25 15.83
N MET A 26 1.81 9.02 15.84
CA MET A 26 2.20 7.94 14.95
C MET A 26 1.10 7.68 13.92
N THR A 27 1.49 7.42 12.67
CA THR A 27 0.57 6.99 11.61
C THR A 27 0.25 5.49 11.71
N VAL A 28 -0.87 5.06 11.12
CA VAL A 28 -1.35 3.68 11.06
C VAL A 28 -1.63 3.26 9.61
N ALA A 29 -0.88 2.27 9.17
CA ALA A 29 -1.09 1.55 7.90
C ALA A 29 -1.84 0.25 8.17
N VAL A 30 -2.82 -0.10 7.35
CA VAL A 30 -3.60 -1.34 7.53
C VAL A 30 -3.56 -2.20 6.28
N HIS A 31 -3.08 -3.44 6.45
CA HIS A 31 -3.30 -4.52 5.48
C HIS A 31 -4.76 -4.97 5.57
N VAL A 32 -5.51 -4.80 4.48
CA VAL A 32 -6.87 -5.30 4.35
C VAL A 32 -7.14 -5.57 2.86
N ARG A 33 -7.87 -6.65 2.54
CA ARG A 33 -8.09 -7.08 1.15
C ARG A 33 -9.55 -7.09 0.75
N ASP A 34 -10.45 -7.54 1.62
CA ASP A 34 -11.87 -7.69 1.30
C ASP A 34 -12.67 -6.40 1.53
N GLN A 35 -13.74 -6.25 0.76
CA GLN A 35 -14.55 -5.02 0.70
C GLN A 35 -15.18 -4.64 2.04
N GLN A 36 -15.67 -5.61 2.81
CA GLN A 36 -16.36 -5.35 4.08
C GLN A 36 -15.40 -4.76 5.10
N ASN A 37 -14.23 -5.39 5.25
CA ASN A 37 -13.22 -4.95 6.20
C ASN A 37 -12.59 -3.60 5.77
N ILE A 38 -12.53 -3.29 4.48
CA ILE A 38 -12.06 -1.98 4.00
C ILE A 38 -12.91 -0.83 4.56
N GLN A 39 -14.24 -0.99 4.65
CA GLN A 39 -15.09 0.08 5.20
C GLN A 39 -14.78 0.33 6.67
N GLU A 40 -14.62 -0.73 7.47
CA GLU A 40 -14.28 -0.60 8.88
C GLU A 40 -12.93 0.12 9.08
N VAL A 41 -11.97 -0.12 8.18
CA VAL A 41 -10.66 0.54 8.17
C VAL A 41 -10.76 2.02 7.81
N ILE A 42 -11.59 2.36 6.82
CA ILE A 42 -11.89 3.74 6.44
C ILE A 42 -12.60 4.49 7.57
N ASP A 43 -13.51 3.82 8.28
CA ASP A 43 -14.28 4.40 9.38
C ASP A 43 -13.42 4.59 10.64
N ALA A 44 -12.44 3.71 10.87
CA ALA A 44 -11.47 3.86 11.94
C ALA A 44 -10.52 5.05 11.76
N GLY A 45 -10.44 5.66 10.56
CA GLY A 45 -9.64 6.86 10.30
C GLY A 45 -8.14 6.60 10.20
N VAL A 46 -7.75 5.48 9.57
CA VAL A 46 -6.34 5.13 9.36
C VAL A 46 -5.65 6.08 8.40
N ASP A 47 -4.32 6.04 8.36
CA ASP A 47 -3.52 6.90 7.48
C ASP A 47 -3.28 6.27 6.10
N SER A 48 -3.13 4.94 6.02
CA SER A 48 -3.04 4.22 4.76
C SER A 48 -3.71 2.85 4.76
N ILE A 49 -4.18 2.44 3.58
CA ILE A 49 -4.69 1.10 3.27
C ILE A 49 -3.75 0.43 2.29
N GLU A 50 -3.28 -0.76 2.65
CA GLU A 50 -2.39 -1.59 1.84
C GLU A 50 -3.19 -2.69 1.15
N HIS A 51 -2.86 -2.98 -0.11
CA HIS A 51 -3.55 -3.94 -0.97
C HIS A 51 -4.94 -3.47 -1.41
N GLY A 52 -5.95 -3.51 -0.52
CA GLY A 52 -7.30 -3.03 -0.81
C GLY A 52 -7.97 -3.68 -2.02
N ASP A 53 -7.73 -4.98 -2.29
CA ASP A 53 -8.15 -5.64 -3.54
C ASP A 53 -9.65 -5.51 -3.86
N GLY A 54 -10.48 -5.52 -2.81
CA GLY A 54 -11.93 -5.41 -2.87
C GLY A 54 -12.47 -3.98 -2.81
N VAL A 55 -11.61 -2.95 -2.89
CA VAL A 55 -12.06 -1.55 -2.75
C VAL A 55 -13.06 -1.16 -3.84
N THR A 56 -14.11 -0.47 -3.43
CA THR A 56 -15.12 0.10 -4.35
C THR A 56 -14.80 1.54 -4.73
N ASP A 57 -15.42 2.04 -5.81
CA ASP A 57 -15.26 3.44 -6.23
C ASP A 57 -15.71 4.40 -5.12
N ARG A 58 -16.84 4.10 -4.47
CA ARG A 58 -17.34 4.85 -3.31
C ARG A 58 -16.33 4.88 -2.15
N GLN A 59 -15.71 3.75 -1.84
CA GLN A 59 -14.70 3.69 -0.78
C GLN A 59 -13.46 4.52 -1.13
N LEU A 60 -13.04 4.55 -2.40
CA LEU A 60 -11.94 5.42 -2.83
C LEU A 60 -12.32 6.92 -2.76
N GLU A 61 -13.58 7.27 -3.05
CA GLU A 61 -14.09 8.62 -2.85
C GLU A 61 -14.07 9.00 -1.36
N GLU A 62 -14.52 8.12 -0.47
CA GLU A 62 -14.49 8.34 0.98
C GLU A 62 -13.03 8.46 1.50
N MET A 63 -12.12 7.62 1.01
CA MET A 63 -10.68 7.73 1.31
C MET A 63 -10.11 9.07 0.86
N ARG A 64 -10.44 9.51 -0.37
CA ARG A 64 -10.02 10.82 -0.90
C ARG A 64 -10.49 11.94 0.02
N ASP A 65 -11.77 11.93 0.39
CA ASP A 65 -12.39 12.99 1.20
C ASP A 65 -11.82 13.01 2.63
N LYS A 66 -11.45 11.85 3.18
CA LYS A 66 -10.78 11.71 4.48
C LYS A 66 -9.26 11.90 4.43
N GLY A 67 -8.66 12.00 3.24
CA GLY A 67 -7.21 12.11 3.07
C GLY A 67 -6.43 10.83 3.36
N ILE A 68 -7.08 9.66 3.32
CA ILE A 68 -6.47 8.34 3.55
C ILE A 68 -5.69 7.92 2.30
N PHE A 69 -4.45 7.46 2.48
CA PHE A 69 -3.63 6.96 1.38
C PHE A 69 -4.03 5.55 0.98
N PHE A 70 -3.98 5.27 -0.33
CA PHE A 70 -4.00 3.92 -0.87
C PHE A 70 -2.57 3.50 -1.25
N ASP A 71 -2.00 2.48 -0.62
CA ASP A 71 -0.73 1.88 -1.03
C ASP A 71 -0.98 0.74 -2.02
N ILE A 72 -0.59 0.98 -3.28
CA ILE A 72 -0.69 -0.01 -4.33
C ILE A 72 0.43 -1.03 -4.17
N THR A 73 0.05 -2.29 -3.95
CA THR A 73 0.96 -3.44 -3.86
C THR A 73 0.79 -4.35 -5.08
N PRO A 74 1.54 -4.11 -6.18
CA PRO A 74 1.27 -4.77 -7.44
C PRO A 74 1.54 -6.28 -7.38
N LEU A 75 0.79 -7.02 -8.19
CA LEU A 75 0.95 -8.46 -8.30
C LEU A 75 2.29 -8.80 -8.99
N MET A 76 3.22 -9.37 -8.22
CA MET A 76 4.50 -9.82 -8.76
C MET A 76 4.32 -10.99 -9.74
N ARG A 77 4.75 -10.82 -11.00
CA ARG A 77 4.60 -11.87 -12.04
C ARG A 77 5.65 -12.96 -11.97
N GLU A 78 6.87 -12.61 -11.56
CA GLU A 78 7.95 -13.58 -11.47
C GLU A 78 7.65 -14.69 -10.46
N LYS A 79 8.32 -15.83 -10.66
CA LYS A 79 8.28 -16.92 -9.70
C LYS A 79 8.96 -16.48 -8.40
N VAL A 80 8.23 -16.62 -7.30
CA VAL A 80 8.70 -16.27 -5.96
C VAL A 80 8.61 -17.48 -5.04
N TYR A 81 9.38 -17.43 -3.96
CA TYR A 81 9.39 -18.43 -2.92
C TYR A 81 8.98 -17.78 -1.60
N SER A 82 8.02 -18.41 -0.92
CA SER A 82 7.58 -17.99 0.40
C SER A 82 8.65 -18.35 1.44
N PRO A 83 8.95 -17.46 2.39
CA PRO A 83 9.69 -17.84 3.58
C PRO A 83 9.10 -19.05 4.30
N ALA A 84 9.98 -19.90 4.85
CA ALA A 84 9.60 -21.13 5.54
C ALA A 84 8.76 -20.88 6.80
N TRP A 85 8.94 -19.73 7.45
CA TRP A 85 8.20 -19.33 8.65
C TRP A 85 6.74 -18.92 8.38
N LEU A 86 6.34 -18.74 7.12
CA LEU A 86 4.93 -18.47 6.79
C LEU A 86 4.08 -19.73 6.94
N SER A 87 2.88 -19.59 7.49
CA SER A 87 1.92 -20.69 7.59
C SER A 87 1.45 -21.16 6.21
N ALA A 88 1.04 -22.42 6.10
CA ALA A 88 0.45 -22.95 4.87
C ALA A 88 -0.83 -22.20 4.47
N GLU A 89 -1.64 -21.84 5.47
CA GLU A 89 -2.83 -21.02 5.30
C GLU A 89 -2.52 -19.67 4.65
N PHE A 90 -1.54 -18.93 5.18
CA PHE A 90 -1.15 -17.64 4.62
C PHE A 90 -0.61 -17.78 3.18
N ARG A 91 0.11 -18.87 2.89
CA ARG A 91 0.54 -19.18 1.52
C ARG A 91 -0.65 -19.43 0.57
N GLY A 92 -1.74 -20.02 1.08
CA GLY A 92 -2.96 -20.30 0.32
C GLY A 92 -3.83 -19.07 0.03
N ARG A 93 -3.75 -18.01 0.85
CA ARG A 93 -4.54 -16.76 0.69
C ARG A 93 -3.99 -15.80 -0.38
N ARG A 94 -3.03 -16.23 -1.19
CA ARG A 94 -2.43 -15.36 -2.22
C ARG A 94 -3.36 -15.25 -3.43
N VAL A 95 -3.46 -14.04 -3.97
CA VAL A 95 -4.10 -13.83 -5.26
C VAL A 95 -3.38 -14.69 -6.31
N PRO A 96 -4.15 -15.47 -7.11
CA PRO A 96 -3.58 -16.25 -8.20
C PRO A 96 -2.73 -15.38 -9.13
N ARG A 97 -1.58 -15.88 -9.58
CA ARG A 97 -0.69 -15.17 -10.52
C ARG A 97 -1.03 -15.45 -11.99
N ASP A 98 -2.19 -16.04 -12.21
CA ASP A 98 -2.75 -16.35 -13.52
C ASP A 98 -3.29 -15.08 -14.21
N ASP A 99 -3.88 -15.25 -15.38
CA ASP A 99 -4.40 -14.14 -16.17
C ASP A 99 -5.59 -13.44 -15.51
N TRP A 100 -6.34 -14.12 -14.65
CA TRP A 100 -7.43 -13.51 -13.91
C TRP A 100 -6.87 -12.56 -12.83
N GLY A 101 -5.95 -13.03 -11.99
CA GLY A 101 -5.34 -12.18 -10.97
C GLY A 101 -4.59 -10.97 -11.54
N ARG A 102 -3.93 -11.16 -12.69
CA ARG A 102 -3.27 -10.04 -13.42
C ARG A 102 -4.28 -9.00 -13.91
N LYS A 103 -5.43 -9.43 -14.44
CA LYS A 103 -6.50 -8.51 -14.87
C LYS A 103 -7.10 -7.77 -13.69
N THR A 104 -7.32 -8.45 -12.56
CA THR A 104 -7.83 -7.84 -11.33
C THR A 104 -6.86 -6.79 -10.78
N SER A 105 -5.56 -7.10 -10.74
CA SER A 105 -4.51 -6.16 -10.31
C SER A 105 -4.45 -4.93 -11.22
N ALA A 106 -4.46 -5.13 -12.55
CA ALA A 106 -4.50 -4.02 -13.50
C ALA A 106 -5.77 -3.16 -13.35
N ALA A 107 -6.94 -3.78 -13.17
CA ALA A 107 -8.19 -3.06 -12.96
C ALA A 107 -8.16 -2.21 -11.67
N LEU A 108 -7.56 -2.73 -10.60
CA LEU A 108 -7.37 -1.98 -9.35
C LEU A 108 -6.48 -0.75 -9.57
N VAL A 109 -5.34 -0.89 -10.24
CA VAL A 109 -4.46 0.24 -10.59
C VAL A 109 -5.23 1.30 -11.37
N GLN A 110 -5.98 0.90 -12.40
CA GLN A 110 -6.77 1.83 -13.20
C GLN A 110 -7.88 2.52 -12.40
N LYS A 111 -8.45 1.84 -11.41
CA LYS A 111 -9.45 2.41 -10.51
C LYS A 111 -8.83 3.49 -9.61
N VAL A 112 -7.70 3.20 -8.96
CA VAL A 112 -6.99 4.14 -8.09
C VAL A 112 -6.54 5.40 -8.87
N LEU A 113 -6.03 5.23 -10.10
CA LEU A 113 -5.63 6.36 -10.94
C LEU A 113 -6.79 7.29 -11.31
N LYS A 114 -8.02 6.77 -11.38
CA LYS A 114 -9.22 7.54 -11.75
C LYS A 114 -9.95 8.16 -10.56
N SER A 115 -9.73 7.66 -9.35
CA SER A 115 -10.51 8.07 -8.17
C SER A 115 -10.04 9.39 -7.52
N ALA A 116 -8.87 9.89 -7.93
CA ALA A 116 -8.19 11.02 -7.30
C ALA A 116 -7.86 10.83 -5.80
N VAL A 117 -7.93 9.59 -5.29
CA VAL A 117 -7.43 9.25 -3.96
C VAL A 117 -5.92 9.54 -3.90
N LYS A 118 -5.43 9.92 -2.72
CA LYS A 118 -3.98 9.95 -2.50
C LYS A 118 -3.46 8.51 -2.56
N PHE A 119 -2.39 8.28 -3.30
CA PHE A 119 -1.80 6.94 -3.39
C PHE A 119 -0.28 6.96 -3.35
N SER A 120 0.27 5.92 -2.75
CA SER A 120 1.69 5.58 -2.88
C SER A 120 1.80 4.14 -3.41
N ALA A 121 3.00 3.59 -3.47
CA ALA A 121 3.17 2.22 -3.88
C ALA A 121 4.28 1.52 -3.08
N GLY A 122 3.96 0.33 -2.59
CA GLY A 122 4.83 -0.53 -1.79
C GLY A 122 4.98 -1.91 -2.43
N SER A 123 6.19 -2.47 -2.39
CA SER A 123 6.44 -3.79 -3.01
C SER A 123 5.91 -4.99 -2.20
N ASP A 124 5.53 -4.78 -0.94
CA ASP A 124 5.26 -5.84 0.06
C ASP A 124 6.34 -6.95 0.04
N MET A 125 7.61 -6.54 -0.04
CA MET A 125 8.73 -7.44 -0.32
C MET A 125 9.19 -8.20 0.94
N TYR A 126 8.56 -9.34 1.18
CA TYR A 126 9.04 -10.37 2.12
C TYR A 126 9.35 -11.71 1.41
N LEU A 127 9.21 -11.74 0.09
CA LEU A 127 9.33 -12.92 -0.76
C LEU A 127 10.78 -13.11 -1.24
N TYR A 128 11.15 -14.36 -1.53
CA TYR A 128 12.43 -14.68 -2.14
C TYR A 128 12.32 -14.78 -3.65
N PHE A 129 13.22 -14.08 -4.34
CA PHE A 129 13.40 -14.12 -5.79
C PHE A 129 14.75 -14.75 -6.09
N ALA A 130 14.76 -15.77 -6.95
CA ALA A 130 16.00 -16.46 -7.29
C ALA A 130 16.95 -15.48 -8.01
N GLY A 131 18.18 -15.36 -7.50
CA GLY A 131 19.22 -14.52 -8.11
C GLY A 131 19.04 -13.00 -7.95
N LYS A 132 18.13 -12.54 -7.06
CA LYS A 132 17.93 -11.11 -6.76
C LYS A 132 18.15 -10.81 -5.29
N THR A 133 18.74 -9.65 -5.01
CA THR A 133 18.69 -9.01 -3.70
C THR A 133 17.27 -8.51 -3.38
N ARG A 134 17.01 -8.13 -2.13
CA ARG A 134 15.71 -7.53 -1.74
C ARG A 134 15.43 -6.24 -2.50
N GLY A 135 16.44 -5.40 -2.73
CA GLY A 135 16.30 -4.14 -3.46
C GLY A 135 15.92 -4.38 -4.93
N GLU A 136 16.61 -5.29 -5.60
CA GLU A 136 16.30 -5.68 -6.98
C GLU A 136 14.90 -6.30 -7.11
N ALA A 137 14.50 -7.13 -6.12
CA ALA A 137 13.16 -7.69 -6.07
C ALA A 137 12.10 -6.61 -5.84
N SER A 138 12.32 -5.64 -4.94
CA SER A 138 11.39 -4.53 -4.74
C SER A 138 11.24 -3.67 -5.99
N ALA A 139 12.34 -3.43 -6.72
CA ALA A 139 12.33 -2.62 -7.93
C ALA A 139 11.53 -3.25 -9.09
N THR A 140 11.25 -4.56 -9.07
CA THR A 140 10.39 -5.17 -10.10
C THR A 140 8.98 -4.57 -10.11
N MET A 141 8.50 -4.05 -8.97
CA MET A 141 7.20 -3.39 -8.86
C MET A 141 7.01 -2.28 -9.89
N PHE A 142 8.07 -1.55 -10.25
CA PHE A 142 7.98 -0.45 -11.22
C PHE A 142 7.58 -0.97 -12.60
N THR A 143 8.16 -2.11 -12.99
CA THR A 143 7.81 -2.74 -14.27
C THR A 143 6.41 -3.35 -14.23
N GLU A 144 5.96 -3.84 -13.08
CA GLU A 144 4.60 -4.38 -12.95
C GLU A 144 3.54 -3.28 -13.00
N LEU A 145 3.72 -2.18 -12.26
CA LEU A 145 2.81 -1.03 -12.32
C LEU A 145 2.73 -0.46 -13.74
N SER A 146 3.86 -0.40 -14.45
CA SER A 146 3.88 0.03 -15.85
C SER A 146 3.08 -0.91 -16.76
N ARG A 147 3.21 -2.24 -16.57
CA ARG A 147 2.41 -3.24 -17.31
C ARG A 147 0.92 -3.19 -16.96
N GLU A 148 0.59 -2.76 -15.75
CA GLU A 148 -0.79 -2.55 -15.27
C GLU A 148 -1.38 -1.21 -15.75
N GLY A 149 -0.60 -0.43 -16.51
CA GLY A 149 -1.04 0.79 -17.18
C GLY A 149 -0.86 2.05 -16.35
N MET A 150 -0.05 2.02 -15.28
CA MET A 150 0.34 3.24 -14.57
C MET A 150 1.37 4.04 -15.38
N PRO A 151 1.13 5.34 -15.64
CA PRO A 151 2.12 6.20 -16.29
C PRO A 151 3.43 6.25 -15.51
N SER A 152 4.58 6.24 -16.20
CA SER A 152 5.89 6.21 -15.54
C SER A 152 6.12 7.38 -14.58
N VAL A 153 5.59 8.56 -14.89
CA VAL A 153 5.67 9.72 -13.99
C VAL A 153 4.91 9.49 -12.69
N ASP A 154 3.78 8.80 -12.75
CA ASP A 154 2.97 8.50 -11.57
C ASP A 154 3.60 7.38 -10.74
N ILE A 155 4.29 6.41 -11.37
CA ILE A 155 5.13 5.43 -10.65
C ILE A 155 6.22 6.14 -9.86
N ILE A 156 6.94 7.07 -10.49
CA ILE A 156 8.01 7.84 -9.83
C ILE A 156 7.42 8.64 -8.66
N ARG A 157 6.29 9.35 -8.87
CA ARG A 157 5.64 10.13 -7.82
C ARG A 157 5.15 9.26 -6.66
N ALA A 158 4.55 8.11 -6.94
CA ALA A 158 4.06 7.17 -5.95
C ALA A 158 5.14 6.74 -4.96
N VAL A 159 6.38 6.56 -5.43
CA VAL A 159 7.53 6.10 -4.63
C VAL A 159 8.48 7.22 -4.20
N THR A 160 8.12 8.49 -4.46
CA THR A 160 8.90 9.66 -4.05
C THR A 160 8.03 10.65 -3.29
N VAL A 161 7.44 11.65 -3.96
CA VAL A 161 6.66 12.73 -3.34
C VAL A 161 5.46 12.22 -2.56
N ASN A 162 4.71 11.25 -3.11
CA ASN A 162 3.52 10.74 -2.45
C ASN A 162 3.89 9.85 -1.25
N ALA A 163 4.92 9.02 -1.38
CA ALA A 163 5.43 8.23 -0.27
C ALA A 163 5.97 9.12 0.86
N ALA A 164 6.65 10.22 0.51
CA ALA A 164 7.10 11.20 1.50
C ALA A 164 5.92 11.86 2.22
N GLU A 165 4.86 12.26 1.51
CA GLU A 165 3.64 12.80 2.11
C GLU A 165 2.93 11.76 3.00
N MET A 166 2.79 10.51 2.55
CA MET A 166 2.18 9.42 3.33
C MET A 166 2.93 9.17 4.66
N LEU A 167 4.26 9.33 4.65
CA LEU A 167 5.10 9.21 5.84
C LEU A 167 5.13 10.48 6.71
N GLY A 168 4.51 11.58 6.27
CA GLY A 168 4.61 12.89 6.91
C GLY A 168 6.00 13.52 6.81
N TRP A 169 6.79 13.13 5.80
CA TRP A 169 8.19 13.50 5.60
C TRP A 169 8.42 14.32 4.32
N GLN A 170 7.37 14.90 3.74
CA GLN A 170 7.46 15.73 2.53
C GLN A 170 8.43 16.92 2.67
N ASP A 171 8.65 17.41 3.89
CA ASP A 171 9.61 18.49 4.18
C ASP A 171 11.06 18.00 4.38
N ARG A 172 11.30 16.69 4.27
CA ARG A 172 12.59 16.03 4.54
C ARG A 172 13.14 15.27 3.33
N ILE A 173 12.26 14.59 2.60
CA ILE A 173 12.59 13.73 1.45
C ILE A 173 11.50 13.82 0.38
N GLY A 174 11.70 13.12 -0.76
CA GLY A 174 10.69 12.99 -1.82
C GLY A 174 10.86 13.97 -2.97
N THR A 175 11.60 15.07 -2.79
CA THR A 175 11.98 15.98 -3.88
C THR A 175 13.49 16.22 -3.91
N THR A 176 14.01 16.59 -5.08
CA THR A 176 15.41 17.03 -5.25
C THR A 176 15.59 18.54 -5.05
N ASN A 177 14.56 19.27 -4.62
CA ASN A 177 14.65 20.70 -4.36
C ASN A 177 15.63 20.95 -3.18
N PRO A 178 16.66 21.80 -3.35
CA PRO A 178 17.60 22.14 -2.28
C PRO A 178 16.93 22.63 -0.98
N ALA A 179 15.73 23.20 -1.06
CA ALA A 179 14.99 23.66 0.12
C ALA A 179 14.48 22.51 1.01
N SER A 180 14.13 21.34 0.45
CA SER A 180 13.62 20.18 1.21
C SER A 180 14.73 19.29 1.80
N LEU A 181 15.99 19.50 1.40
CA LEU A 181 17.15 18.76 1.92
C LEU A 181 17.75 19.38 3.19
N ARG A 182 17.19 20.48 3.70
CA ARG A 182 17.59 21.06 4.99
C ARG A 182 16.88 20.31 6.12
N THR A 183 17.37 19.11 6.42
CA THR A 183 17.02 18.43 7.67
C THR A 183 17.43 19.32 8.84
N SER A 184 16.47 19.62 9.72
CA SER A 184 16.73 20.27 10.99
C SER A 184 17.74 19.46 11.79
N SER A 185 18.85 20.09 12.15
CA SER A 185 19.67 19.66 13.27
C SER A 185 18.86 19.85 14.55
N ARG A 186 18.30 18.79 15.10
CA ARG A 186 17.90 18.70 16.51
C ARG A 186 18.19 17.31 17.03
#